data_AF-A0A7Y1T8Q4-F1
#
_entry.id   AF-A0A7Y1T8Q4-F1
#
_cell.length_a   1.000
_cell.length_b   1.000
_cell.length_c   1.000
_cell.angle_alpha   90.00
_cell.angle_beta   90.00
_cell.angle_gamma   90.00
#
_symmetry.space_group_name_H-M   'P 1'
#
loop_
_entity.id
_entity.type
_entity.pdbx_description
1 polymer ?
#
loop_
_entity_poly.entity_id
_entity_poly.type
_entity_poly.pdbx_seq_one_letter_code
_entity_poly.pdbx_strand_id
1 'polypeptide(L)' 'MSDRYVDFVNSGVGQSLARSVGLPQPVKLRRYEHGIDFIDGDCLV' A
#
# COMPACT_ATOMS: atom_id res chain seq x y z
N MET A 1 8.73 23.84 1.97
CA MET A 1 8.50 22.45 2.39
C MET A 1 8.56 21.62 1.12
N SER A 2 9.70 20.99 0.80
CA SER A 2 9.82 20.20 -0.44
C SER A 2 9.16 18.85 -0.22
N ASP A 3 8.23 18.50 -1.09
CA ASP A 3 7.51 17.25 -1.00
C ASP A 3 8.43 16.12 -1.52
N ARG A 4 9.07 15.41 -0.58
CA ARG A 4 9.97 14.30 -0.90
C ARG A 4 9.27 13.19 -1.69
N TYR A 5 7.94 13.13 -1.70
CA TYR A 5 7.19 12.21 -2.54
C TYR A 5 7.23 12.60 -4.01
N VAL A 6 7.09 13.89 -4.31
CA VAL A 6 7.19 14.41 -5.67
C VAL A 6 8.59 14.15 -6.22
N ASP A 7 9.62 14.37 -5.41
CA ASP A 7 11.00 14.07 -5.79
C ASP A 7 11.22 12.57 -6.06
N PHE A 8 10.60 11.69 -5.26
CA PHE A 8 10.69 10.24 -5.44
C PHE A 8 9.97 9.77 -6.72
N VAL A 9 8.72 10.17 -6.96
CA VAL A 9 7.96 9.76 -8.16
C VAL A 9 8.60 10.28 -9.44
N ASN A 10 9.30 11.42 -9.38
CA ASN A 10 10.05 11.99 -10.49
C ASN A 10 11.46 11.39 -10.66
N SER A 11 11.92 10.54 -9.74
CA SER A 11 13.15 9.78 -9.92
C SER A 11 12.93 8.60 -10.88
N GLY A 12 13.97 8.15 -11.59
CA GLY A 12 13.83 7.05 -12.56
C GLY A 12 13.28 5.75 -11.97
N VAL A 13 13.67 5.41 -10.74
CA VAL A 13 13.17 4.22 -10.02
C VAL A 13 11.76 4.44 -9.51
N GLY A 14 11.47 5.60 -8.91
CA GLY A 14 10.14 5.89 -8.38
C GLY A 14 9.08 6.05 -9.47
N GLN A 15 9.45 6.53 -10.66
CA GLN A 15 8.54 6.61 -11.81
C GLN A 15 8.14 5.22 -12.32
N SER A 16 9.08 4.27 -12.36
CA SER A 16 8.80 2.88 -12.75
C SER A 16 7.84 2.21 -11.77
N LEU A 17 8.06 2.41 -10.47
CA LEU A 17 7.18 1.90 -9.41
C LEU A 17 5.79 2.53 -9.49
N ALA A 18 5.68 3.85 -9.62
CA ALA A 18 4.41 4.55 -9.70
C ALA A 18 3.59 4.17 -10.96
N ARG A 19 4.26 3.89 -12.09
CA ARG A 19 3.57 3.37 -13.30
C ARG A 19 3.04 1.96 -13.12
N SER A 20 3.73 1.12 -12.36
CA SER A 20 3.39 -0.30 -12.21
C SER A 20 2.32 -0.53 -11.14
N VAL A 21 2.37 0.22 -10.04
CA VAL A 21 1.54 -0.01 -8.85
C VAL A 21 0.54 1.13 -8.61
N GLY A 22 0.61 2.21 -9.41
CA GLY A 22 -0.15 3.43 -9.21
C GLY A 22 0.48 4.34 -8.16
N LEU A 23 -0.23 5.42 -7.82
CA LEU A 23 0.22 6.35 -6.79
C LEU A 23 0.15 5.71 -5.40
N PRO A 24 1.09 6.02 -4.49
CA PRO A 24 1.09 5.43 -3.15
C PRO A 24 -0.22 5.71 -2.39
N GLN A 25 -0.96 4.65 -2.06
CA GLN A 25 -2.13 4.69 -1.18
C GLN A 25 -2.01 3.56 -0.14
N PRO A 26 -1.13 3.71 0.88
CA PRO A 26 -0.88 2.64 1.83
C PRO A 26 -2.11 2.40 2.72
N VAL A 27 -2.66 1.20 2.65
CA VAL A 27 -3.69 0.73 3.60
C VAL A 27 -3.03 0.10 4.83
N LYS A 28 -3.68 0.22 5.99
CA LYS A 28 -3.25 -0.53 7.17
C LYS A 28 -3.59 -2.00 6.96
N LEU A 29 -2.57 -2.85 6.94
CA LEU A 29 -2.75 -4.30 6.81
C LEU A 29 -3.24 -4.87 8.15
N ARG A 30 -4.26 -5.74 8.08
CA ARG A 30 -4.72 -6.53 9.24
C ARG A 30 -3.56 -7.41 9.72
N ARG A 31 -3.34 -7.41 11.04
CA ARG A 31 -2.36 -8.26 11.70
C ARG A 31 -3.07 -9.33 12.51
N TYR A 32 -2.32 -10.35 12.91
CA TYR A 32 -2.81 -11.34 13.86
C TYR A 32 -3.00 -10.68 15.24
N GLU A 33 -4.16 -10.91 15.84
CA GLU A 33 -4.45 -10.57 17.23
C GLU A 33 -5.10 -11.80 17.88
N HIS A 34 -4.81 -12.06 19.15
CA HIS A 34 -5.34 -13.25 19.80
C HIS A 34 -6.85 -13.11 20.04
N GLY A 35 -7.60 -14.18 19.74
CA GLY A 35 -9.05 -14.23 19.97
C GLY A 35 -9.92 -13.59 18.88
N ILE A 36 -9.32 -13.14 17.77
CA ILE A 36 -10.08 -12.67 16.60
C ILE A 36 -10.44 -13.83 15.68
N ASP A 37 -11.57 -13.72 15.00
CA ASP A 37 -11.99 -14.67 13.97
C ASP A 37 -10.97 -14.77 12.83
N PHE A 38 -10.86 -15.94 12.21
CA PHE A 38 -9.84 -16.21 11.20
C PHE A 38 -9.94 -15.29 9.97
N ILE A 39 -11.16 -15.08 9.47
CA ILE A 39 -11.45 -14.17 8.35
C ILE A 39 -12.38 -13.07 8.88
N ASP A 40 -12.10 -11.83 8.48
CA ASP A 40 -13.04 -10.72 8.63
C ASP A 40 -13.92 -10.70 7.39
N GLY A 41 -15.21 -11.05 7.53
CA GLY A 41 -16.18 -11.12 6.44
C GLY A 41 -16.34 -12.48 5.77
N ASP A 42 -16.96 -12.47 4.59
CA ASP A 42 -17.34 -13.68 3.86
C ASP A 42 -16.22 -14.24 2.98
N CYS A 43 -16.28 -15.55 2.70
CA CYS A 43 -15.37 -16.23 1.78
C CYS A 43 -16.15 -16.80 0.59
N LEU A 44 -15.75 -16.44 -0.63
CA LEU A 44 -16.32 -16.99 -1.86
C LEU A 44 -15.54 -18.26 -2.27
N VAL A 45 -16.27 -19.34 -2.52
CA VAL A 45 -15.73 -20.67 -2.89
C VAL A 45 -16.14 -21.03 -4.30
#